data_AF-A0A7C8GTH6-F1
#
_entry.id   AF-A0A7C8GTH6-F1
#
_cell.length_a   1.000
_cell.length_b   1.000
_cell.length_c   1.000
_cell.angle_alpha   90.00
_cell.angle_beta   90.00
_cell.angle_gamma   90.00
#
_symmetry.space_group_name_H-M   'P 1'
#
loop_
_entity.id
_entity.type
_entity.pdbx_description
1 polymer ?
#
loop_
_entity_poly.entity_id
_entity_poly.type
_entity_poly.pdbx_seq_one_letter_code
_entity_poly.pdbx_strand_id
1 'polypeptide(L)'
;MNEKSINTQYFLYILFYIGLLLISGLIPLLGFITIFLLPIPIVLLLLQYNRSLFSLAVALLIIVSIVIFPVLSIPNSLIAIVSGIMLGFSMKKKQHPYETWSKGTLGFLLGLVGVYLFVEAVLGVSIRESYLNAMDDSIEMTEQMIQVIGMQQLSAENLNLLREQMAGFLQLLPVVLVVISMILAIITQWLCYKWMNRKLLEKYLFPPFRNFQLPKLILWIYFLTLIFSFFI
;
A
#
# COMPACT_ATOMS: atom_id res chain seq x y z
N MET A 1 -11.53 -23.02 11.40
CA MET A 1 -10.29 -23.60 10.84
C MET A 1 -9.51 -24.17 12.01
N ASN A 2 -9.22 -25.47 12.03
CA ASN A 2 -8.36 -26.05 13.07
C ASN A 2 -6.94 -25.52 12.89
N GLU A 3 -6.33 -25.03 13.97
CA GLU A 3 -4.97 -24.50 13.93
C GLU A 3 -3.99 -25.65 13.69
N LYS A 4 -3.10 -25.48 12.70
CA LYS A 4 -2.09 -26.49 12.37
C LYS A 4 -0.85 -26.33 13.25
N SER A 5 -0.19 -27.43 13.58
CA SER A 5 1.16 -27.43 14.11
C SER A 5 2.20 -27.07 13.04
N ILE A 6 3.45 -26.83 13.44
CA ILE A 6 4.55 -26.58 12.50
C ILE A 6 4.64 -27.75 11.51
N ASN A 7 4.62 -27.44 10.22
CA ASN A 7 4.69 -28.40 9.13
C ASN A 7 5.41 -27.79 7.92
N THR A 8 5.60 -28.56 6.85
CA THR A 8 6.28 -28.11 5.63
C THR A 8 5.64 -26.86 5.01
N GLN A 9 4.32 -26.70 5.14
CA GLN A 9 3.60 -25.52 4.61
C GLN A 9 3.98 -24.23 5.34
N TYR A 10 4.31 -24.31 6.63
CA TYR A 10 4.71 -23.16 7.45
C TYR A 10 6.00 -22.54 6.90
N PHE A 11 7.02 -23.37 6.71
CA PHE A 11 8.28 -22.96 6.12
C PHE A 11 8.12 -22.51 4.67
N LEU A 12 7.22 -23.14 3.91
CA LEU A 12 6.94 -22.75 2.53
C LEU A 12 6.38 -21.33 2.43
N TYR A 13 5.50 -20.90 3.34
CA TYR A 13 5.00 -19.52 3.33
C TYR A 13 6.08 -18.50 3.70
N ILE A 14 6.92 -18.83 4.67
CA ILE A 14 8.08 -18.00 5.04
C ILE A 14 9.03 -17.88 3.86
N LEU A 15 9.41 -18.99 3.23
CA LEU A 15 10.31 -18.99 2.08
C LEU A 15 9.72 -18.26 0.88
N PHE A 16 8.41 -18.44 0.64
CA PHE A 16 7.71 -17.71 -0.41
C PHE A 16 7.72 -16.20 -0.17
N TYR A 17 7.51 -15.75 1.06
CA TYR A 17 7.65 -14.34 1.42
C TYR A 17 9.07 -13.82 1.15
N ILE A 18 10.10 -14.54 1.62
CA ILE A 18 11.50 -14.14 1.44
C ILE A 18 11.86 -14.06 -0.05
N GLY A 19 11.41 -15.02 -0.86
CA GLY A 19 11.60 -15.00 -2.30
C GLY A 19 10.93 -13.78 -2.96
N LEU A 20 9.69 -13.45 -2.58
CA LEU A 20 9.02 -12.24 -3.05
C LEU A 20 9.75 -10.96 -2.63
N LEU A 21 10.27 -10.91 -1.40
CA LEU A 21 11.02 -9.77 -0.89
C LEU A 21 12.30 -9.54 -1.70
N LEU A 22 13.05 -10.62 -1.99
CA LEU A 22 14.25 -10.57 -2.83
C LEU A 22 13.93 -10.11 -4.26
N ILE A 23 12.89 -10.67 -4.88
CA ILE A 23 12.46 -10.25 -6.23
C ILE A 23 12.09 -8.77 -6.23
N SER A 24 11.40 -8.31 -5.18
CA SER A 24 10.98 -6.91 -5.03
C SER A 24 12.16 -5.94 -4.94
N GLY A 25 13.24 -6.34 -4.28
CA GLY A 25 14.43 -5.51 -4.12
C GLY A 25 15.39 -5.57 -5.32
N LEU A 26 15.50 -6.71 -5.98
CA LEU A 26 16.48 -6.94 -7.05
C LEU A 26 15.97 -6.58 -8.44
N ILE A 27 14.66 -6.69 -8.68
CA ILE A 27 14.07 -6.50 -10.01
C ILE A 27 13.03 -5.36 -9.93
N PRO A 28 13.43 -4.10 -10.22
CA PRO A 28 12.58 -2.92 -10.02
C PRO A 28 11.20 -3.04 -10.68
N LEU A 29 11.14 -3.56 -11.91
CA LEU A 29 9.88 -3.73 -12.65
C LEU A 29 8.93 -4.74 -11.97
N LEU A 30 9.48 -5.78 -11.33
CA LEU A 30 8.67 -6.77 -10.63
C LEU A 30 8.27 -6.29 -9.22
N GLY A 31 8.93 -5.27 -8.67
CA GLY A 31 8.57 -4.63 -7.40
C GLY A 31 7.12 -4.17 -7.35
N PHE A 32 6.60 -3.64 -8.47
CA PHE A 32 5.19 -3.25 -8.57
C PHE A 32 4.21 -4.42 -8.50
N ILE A 33 4.64 -5.62 -8.90
CA ILE A 33 3.80 -6.82 -8.84
C ILE A 33 3.89 -7.43 -7.45
N THR A 34 5.10 -7.53 -6.89
CA THR A 34 5.36 -8.15 -5.58
C THR A 34 4.64 -7.44 -4.43
N ILE A 35 4.41 -6.13 -4.51
CA ILE A 35 3.67 -5.38 -3.48
C ILE A 35 2.26 -5.94 -3.22
N PHE A 36 1.60 -6.51 -4.25
CA PHE A 36 0.30 -7.16 -4.10
C PHE A 36 0.39 -8.57 -3.54
N LEU A 37 1.51 -9.25 -3.77
CA LEU A 37 1.74 -10.66 -3.42
C LEU A 37 2.31 -10.84 -2.02
N LEU A 38 3.15 -9.92 -1.56
CA LEU A 38 3.83 -9.97 -0.26
C LEU A 38 2.88 -10.14 0.95
N PRO A 39 1.70 -9.50 1.01
CA PRO A 39 0.77 -9.70 2.11
C PRO A 39 0.15 -11.09 2.15
N ILE A 40 0.15 -11.83 1.02
CA ILE A 40 -0.52 -13.14 0.91
C ILE A 40 0.08 -14.17 1.89
N PRO A 41 1.41 -14.42 1.92
CA PRO A 41 2.00 -15.30 2.92
C PRO A 41 1.63 -14.94 4.37
N ILE A 42 1.56 -13.65 4.70
CA ILE A 42 1.18 -13.16 6.03
C ILE A 42 -0.27 -13.54 6.35
N VAL A 43 -1.20 -13.31 5.41
CA VAL A 43 -2.61 -13.71 5.53
C VAL A 43 -2.73 -15.22 5.76
N LEU A 44 -2.00 -16.03 4.98
CA LEU A 44 -2.05 -17.48 5.08
C LEU A 44 -1.50 -18.01 6.40
N LEU A 45 -0.40 -17.43 6.88
CA LEU A 45 0.18 -17.74 8.18
C LEU A 45 -0.81 -17.43 9.31
N LEU A 46 -1.45 -16.26 9.28
CA LEU A 46 -2.42 -15.83 10.30
C LEU A 46 -3.65 -16.73 10.36
N LEU A 47 -4.14 -17.15 9.19
CA LEU A 47 -5.32 -17.99 9.08
C LEU A 47 -5.05 -19.41 9.58
N GLN A 48 -3.95 -20.03 9.16
CA GLN A 48 -3.72 -21.47 9.36
C GLN A 48 -3.04 -21.83 10.68
N TYR A 49 -2.30 -20.91 11.28
CA TYR A 49 -1.52 -21.18 12.49
C TYR A 49 -2.05 -20.39 13.68
N ASN A 50 -1.70 -20.87 14.87
CA ASN A 50 -2.04 -20.21 16.12
C ASN A 50 -1.29 -18.87 16.27
N ARG A 51 -1.70 -18.04 17.25
CA ARG A 51 -1.10 -16.72 17.46
C ARG A 51 0.40 -16.78 17.76
N SER A 52 0.84 -17.79 18.50
CA SER A 52 2.26 -17.97 18.87
C SER A 52 3.14 -18.25 17.65
N LEU A 53 2.76 -19.23 16.83
CA LEU A 53 3.47 -19.55 15.59
C LEU A 53 3.41 -18.41 14.57
N PHE A 54 2.26 -17.74 14.46
CA PHE A 54 2.15 -16.55 13.63
C PHE A 54 3.13 -15.45 14.06
N SER A 55 3.19 -15.14 15.36
CA SER A 55 4.13 -14.12 15.88
C SER A 55 5.59 -14.50 15.66
N LEU A 56 5.93 -15.79 15.78
CA LEU A 56 7.27 -16.29 15.49
C LEU A 56 7.64 -16.08 14.01
N ALA A 57 6.72 -16.40 13.09
CA ALA A 57 6.94 -16.18 11.66
C ALA A 57 7.15 -14.68 11.35
N VAL A 58 6.28 -13.81 11.87
CA VAL A 58 6.40 -12.36 11.64
C VAL A 58 7.71 -11.81 12.20
N ALA A 59 8.12 -12.23 13.40
CA ALA A 59 9.40 -11.83 13.98
C ALA A 59 10.58 -12.25 13.09
N LEU A 60 10.56 -13.48 12.57
CA LEU A 60 11.58 -13.95 11.62
C LEU A 60 11.60 -13.11 10.34
N LEU A 61 10.43 -12.82 9.76
CA LEU A 61 10.33 -12.01 8.55
C LEU A 61 10.84 -10.58 8.75
N ILE A 62 10.57 -9.97 9.91
CA ILE A 62 11.12 -8.66 10.27
C ILE A 62 12.65 -8.72 10.35
N ILE A 63 13.21 -9.72 11.05
CA ILE A 63 14.67 -9.90 11.15
C ILE A 63 15.29 -10.04 9.75
N VAL A 64 14.71 -10.89 8.90
CA VAL A 64 15.19 -11.08 7.53
C VAL A 64 15.15 -9.77 6.75
N SER A 65 14.11 -8.95 6.94
CA SER A 65 13.95 -7.68 6.24
C SER A 65 14.96 -6.62 6.67
N ILE A 66 15.42 -6.68 7.92
CA ILE A 66 16.48 -5.79 8.42
C ILE A 66 17.84 -6.23 7.88
N VAL A 67 18.08 -7.53 7.76
CA VAL A 67 19.37 -8.07 7.30
C VAL A 67 19.54 -7.95 5.79
N ILE A 68 18.47 -8.15 5.02
CA ILE A 68 18.51 -8.17 3.54
C ILE A 68 18.07 -6.83 2.99
N PHE A 69 18.97 -6.06 2.37
CA PHE A 69 18.68 -4.77 1.72
C PHE A 69 17.72 -3.86 2.54
N PRO A 70 18.07 -3.49 3.78
CA PRO A 70 17.15 -2.87 4.73
C PRO A 70 16.40 -1.64 4.19
N VAL A 71 17.07 -0.80 3.40
CA VAL A 71 16.46 0.41 2.79
C VAL A 71 15.24 0.06 1.93
N LEU A 72 15.25 -1.07 1.22
CA LEU A 72 14.15 -1.50 0.35
C LEU A 72 13.23 -2.51 1.04
N SER A 73 13.79 -3.41 1.84
CA SER A 73 13.05 -4.51 2.45
C SER A 73 12.20 -4.08 3.64
N ILE A 74 12.65 -3.11 4.44
CA ILE A 74 11.89 -2.63 5.60
C ILE A 74 10.57 -1.98 5.14
N PRO A 75 10.56 -1.02 4.19
CA PRO A 75 9.31 -0.44 3.68
C PRO A 75 8.33 -1.47 3.13
N ASN A 76 8.82 -2.38 2.28
CA ASN A 76 7.98 -3.42 1.67
C ASN A 76 7.38 -4.34 2.73
N SER A 77 8.16 -4.68 3.75
CA SER A 77 7.71 -5.56 4.83
C SER A 77 6.73 -4.90 5.77
N LEU A 78 6.90 -3.60 6.02
CA LEU A 78 5.94 -2.81 6.78
C LEU A 78 4.56 -2.84 6.10
N ILE A 79 4.50 -2.56 4.80
CA ILE A 79 3.27 -2.64 4.00
C ILE A 79 2.68 -4.05 4.08
N ALA A 80 3.49 -5.06 3.84
CA ALA A 80 3.04 -6.45 3.75
C ALA A 80 2.50 -7.00 5.08
N ILE A 81 3.22 -6.76 6.18
CA ILE A 81 2.84 -7.26 7.50
C ILE A 81 1.57 -6.57 7.98
N VAL A 82 1.51 -5.23 7.92
CA VAL A 82 0.35 -4.47 8.43
C VAL A 82 -0.91 -4.78 7.60
N SER A 83 -0.82 -4.71 6.27
CA SER A 83 -1.96 -5.03 5.41
C SER A 83 -2.37 -6.50 5.48
N GLY A 84 -1.39 -7.42 5.53
CA GLY A 84 -1.63 -8.86 5.65
C GLY A 84 -2.30 -9.24 6.97
N ILE A 85 -1.92 -8.61 8.08
CA ILE A 85 -2.59 -8.79 9.38
C ILE A 85 -4.05 -8.31 9.31
N MET A 86 -4.30 -7.10 8.78
CA MET A 86 -5.66 -6.54 8.72
C MET A 86 -6.59 -7.37 7.85
N LEU A 87 -6.13 -7.76 6.65
CA LEU A 87 -6.86 -8.66 5.76
C LEU A 87 -7.08 -10.02 6.40
N GLY A 88 -6.00 -10.64 6.91
CA GLY A 88 -6.04 -11.96 7.51
C GLY A 88 -6.96 -12.02 8.73
N PHE A 89 -6.93 -11.01 9.60
CA PHE A 89 -7.80 -10.94 10.77
C PHE A 89 -9.28 -10.84 10.38
N SER A 90 -9.60 -10.01 9.39
CA SER A 90 -10.96 -9.88 8.87
C SER A 90 -11.48 -11.19 8.27
N MET A 91 -10.63 -11.86 7.48
CA MET A 91 -10.93 -13.18 6.91
C MET A 91 -11.06 -14.26 7.99
N LYS A 92 -10.20 -14.25 9.02
CA LYS A 92 -10.26 -15.21 10.16
C LYS A 92 -11.58 -15.09 10.91
N LYS A 93 -12.10 -13.86 11.03
CA LYS A 93 -13.42 -13.56 11.60
C LYS A 93 -14.59 -13.78 10.65
N LYS A 94 -14.35 -14.24 9.42
CA LYS A 94 -15.38 -14.45 8.37
C LYS A 94 -16.25 -13.22 8.13
N GLN A 95 -15.66 -12.04 8.23
CA GLN A 95 -16.39 -10.80 7.98
C GLN A 95 -16.78 -10.67 6.51
N HIS A 96 -17.77 -9.82 6.25
CA HIS A 96 -18.23 -9.57 4.90
C HIS A 96 -17.06 -9.10 3.99
N PRO A 97 -17.03 -9.47 2.70
CA PRO A 97 -15.93 -9.08 1.80
C PRO A 97 -15.68 -7.58 1.72
N TYR A 98 -16.73 -6.74 1.80
CA TYR A 98 -16.55 -5.28 1.85
C TYR A 98 -15.93 -4.80 3.16
N GLU A 99 -16.24 -5.41 4.30
CA GLU A 99 -15.55 -5.09 5.56
C GLU A 99 -14.08 -5.51 5.51
N THR A 100 -13.80 -6.66 4.88
CA THR A 100 -12.43 -7.13 4.65
C THR A 100 -11.67 -6.16 3.77
N TRP A 101 -12.31 -5.63 2.72
CA TRP A 101 -11.72 -4.63 1.86
C TRP A 101 -11.44 -3.31 2.58
N SER A 102 -12.39 -2.83 3.40
CA SER A 102 -12.17 -1.62 4.22
C SER A 102 -11.03 -1.80 5.22
N LYS A 103 -10.96 -2.95 5.91
CA LYS A 103 -9.85 -3.24 6.84
C LYS A 103 -8.51 -3.40 6.11
N GLY A 104 -8.52 -4.06 4.96
CA GLY A 104 -7.35 -4.15 4.09
C GLY A 104 -6.86 -2.78 3.64
N THR A 105 -7.78 -1.89 3.25
CA THR A 105 -7.48 -0.50 2.87
C THR A 105 -6.82 0.23 4.02
N LEU A 106 -7.36 0.12 5.24
CA LEU A 106 -6.74 0.70 6.44
C LEU A 106 -5.34 0.12 6.68
N GLY A 107 -5.15 -1.18 6.51
CA GLY A 107 -3.86 -1.83 6.67
C GLY A 107 -2.81 -1.34 5.66
N PHE A 108 -3.19 -1.21 4.38
CA PHE A 108 -2.31 -0.63 3.36
C PHE A 108 -2.03 0.85 3.62
N LEU A 109 -3.03 1.63 4.03
CA LEU A 109 -2.86 3.04 4.34
C LEU A 109 -1.87 3.25 5.50
N LEU A 110 -2.03 2.50 6.59
CA LEU A 110 -1.09 2.52 7.72
C LEU A 110 0.31 2.07 7.29
N GLY A 111 0.41 1.06 6.42
CA GLY A 111 1.66 0.63 5.83
C GLY A 111 2.33 1.75 5.02
N LEU A 112 1.61 2.38 4.09
CA LEU A 112 2.16 3.45 3.25
C LEU A 112 2.52 4.70 4.06
N VAL A 113 1.70 5.09 5.04
CA VAL A 113 2.03 6.17 5.97
C VAL A 113 3.27 5.83 6.78
N GLY A 114 3.41 4.59 7.25
CA GLY A 114 4.62 4.19 7.95
C GLY A 114 5.85 4.14 7.04
N VAL A 115 5.70 3.85 5.75
CA VAL A 115 6.79 3.99 4.76
C VAL A 115 7.16 5.46 4.57
N TYR A 116 6.18 6.36 4.45
CA TYR A 116 6.43 7.80 4.39
C TYR A 116 7.26 8.26 5.60
N LEU A 117 6.85 7.86 6.81
CA LEU A 117 7.56 8.20 8.05
C LEU A 117 8.95 7.56 8.10
N PHE A 118 9.12 6.34 7.59
CA PHE A 118 10.42 5.69 7.52
C PHE A 118 11.38 6.45 6.61
N VAL A 119 10.92 6.87 5.44
CA VAL A 119 11.74 7.65 4.48
C VAL A 119 12.18 8.98 5.10
N GLU A 120 11.27 9.72 5.73
CA GLU A 120 11.63 11.00 6.33
C GLU A 120 12.47 10.86 7.61
N ALA A 121 12.06 10.01 8.55
CA ALA A 121 12.67 9.95 9.88
C ALA A 121 13.93 9.08 9.92
N VAL A 122 14.02 8.03 9.10
CA VAL A 122 15.16 7.08 9.11
C VAL A 122 16.15 7.38 8.00
N LEU A 123 15.67 7.68 6.79
CA LEU A 123 16.56 7.98 5.66
C LEU A 123 16.92 9.48 5.57
N GLY A 124 16.21 10.35 6.31
CA GLY A 124 16.44 11.80 6.27
C GLY A 124 16.04 12.43 4.94
N VAL A 125 15.23 11.75 4.13
CA VAL A 125 14.80 12.22 2.81
C VAL A 125 13.44 12.87 2.93
N SER A 126 13.38 14.19 2.74
CA SER A 126 12.12 14.92 2.69
C SER A 126 11.41 14.64 1.37
N ILE A 127 10.24 13.98 1.43
CA ILE A 127 9.45 13.66 0.24
C ILE A 127 8.94 14.95 -0.41
N ARG A 128 8.58 15.95 0.40
CA ARG A 128 8.16 17.27 -0.06
C ARG A 128 9.28 17.97 -0.83
N GLU A 129 10.47 18.07 -0.26
CA GLU A 129 11.59 18.76 -0.92
C GLU A 129 12.05 18.00 -2.16
N SER A 130 12.10 16.67 -2.10
CA SER A 130 12.44 15.83 -3.26
C SER A 130 11.48 16.08 -4.42
N TYR A 131 10.18 16.23 -4.14
CA TYR A 131 9.18 16.56 -5.15
C TYR A 131 9.36 17.97 -5.72
N LEU A 132 9.58 18.98 -4.87
CA LEU A 132 9.79 20.36 -5.31
C LEU A 132 11.07 20.51 -6.14
N ASN A 133 12.15 19.86 -5.75
CA ASN A 133 13.39 19.86 -6.51
C ASN A 133 13.19 19.18 -7.87
N ALA A 134 12.54 18.02 -7.91
CA ALA A 134 12.23 17.33 -9.17
C ALA A 134 11.32 18.17 -10.10
N MET A 135 10.42 18.95 -9.53
CA MET A 135 9.58 19.90 -10.25
C MET A 135 10.43 21.03 -10.85
N ASP A 136 11.30 21.66 -10.04
CA ASP A 136 12.18 22.73 -10.49
C ASP A 136 13.12 22.25 -11.61
N ASP A 137 13.72 21.07 -11.45
CA ASP A 137 14.56 20.43 -12.48
C ASP A 137 13.77 20.20 -13.79
N SER A 138 12.51 19.78 -13.69
CA SER A 138 11.64 19.54 -14.86
C SER A 138 11.29 20.85 -15.59
N ILE A 139 11.07 21.93 -14.84
CA ILE A 139 10.80 23.25 -15.41
C ILE A 139 12.05 23.78 -16.10
N GLU A 140 13.22 23.69 -15.45
CA GLU A 140 14.50 24.12 -16.02
C GLU A 140 14.81 23.36 -17.32
N MET A 141 14.62 22.04 -17.32
CA MET A 141 14.80 21.23 -18.52
C MET A 141 13.86 21.66 -19.66
N THR A 142 12.62 22.01 -19.33
CA THR A 142 11.64 22.50 -20.31
C THR A 142 12.04 23.85 -20.88
N GLU A 143 12.51 24.78 -20.04
CA GLU A 143 13.01 26.09 -20.48
C GLU A 143 14.22 25.95 -21.41
N GLN A 144 15.17 25.09 -21.06
CA GLN A 144 16.34 24.79 -21.90
C GLN A 144 15.91 24.23 -23.27
N MET A 145 14.93 23.32 -23.31
CA MET A 145 14.40 22.80 -24.58
C MET A 145 13.75 23.91 -25.43
N ILE A 146 12.92 24.78 -24.84
CA ILE A 146 12.27 25.91 -25.52
C ILE A 146 13.31 26.85 -26.15
N GLN A 147 14.40 27.12 -25.43
CA GLN A 147 15.52 27.93 -25.93
C GLN A 147 16.19 27.30 -27.15
N VAL A 148 16.44 25.98 -27.11
CA VAL A 148 17.10 25.25 -28.21
C VAL A 148 16.27 25.25 -29.50
N ILE A 149 14.94 25.16 -29.39
CA ILE A 149 14.03 25.16 -30.55
C ILE A 149 13.61 26.56 -31.02
N GLY A 150 14.17 27.61 -30.40
CA GLY A 150 13.94 29.01 -30.79
C GLY A 150 12.51 29.51 -30.54
N MET A 151 11.76 28.85 -29.65
CA MET A 151 10.43 29.30 -29.26
C MET A 151 10.51 30.42 -28.22
N GLN A 152 9.45 31.23 -28.13
CA GLN A 152 9.39 32.30 -27.14
C GLN A 152 9.36 31.70 -25.73
N GLN A 153 10.26 32.19 -24.87
CA GLN A 153 10.32 31.77 -23.47
C GLN A 153 9.00 32.10 -22.76
N LEU A 154 8.61 31.23 -21.83
CA LEU A 154 7.48 31.50 -20.95
C LEU A 154 7.79 32.73 -20.10
N SER A 155 6.78 33.57 -19.86
CA SER A 155 6.92 34.69 -18.92
C SER A 155 7.14 34.17 -17.50
N ALA A 156 7.84 34.95 -16.67
CA ALA A 156 8.03 34.61 -15.26
C ALA A 156 6.70 34.38 -14.51
N GLU A 157 5.66 35.11 -14.88
CA GLU A 157 4.31 34.92 -14.35
C GLU A 157 3.73 33.54 -14.71
N ASN A 158 3.87 33.11 -15.97
CA ASN A 158 3.40 31.78 -16.40
C ASN A 158 4.18 30.66 -15.71
N LEU A 159 5.48 30.83 -15.51
CA LEU A 159 6.34 29.87 -14.81
C LEU A 159 5.97 29.76 -13.33
N ASN A 160 5.70 30.89 -12.66
CA ASN A 160 5.25 30.89 -11.28
C ASN A 160 3.87 30.22 -11.13
N LEU A 161 2.93 30.51 -12.03
CA LEU A 161 1.62 29.84 -12.05
C LEU A 161 1.76 28.32 -12.25
N LEU A 162 2.67 27.88 -13.12
CA LEU A 162 2.97 26.45 -13.30
C LEU A 162 3.54 25.84 -12.01
N ARG A 163 4.50 26.49 -11.36
CA ARG A 163 5.07 26.03 -10.07
C ARG A 163 4.01 25.91 -9.00
N GLU A 164 3.12 26.90 -8.86
CA GLU A 164 2.04 26.86 -7.89
C GLU A 164 1.06 25.70 -8.16
N GLN A 165 0.68 25.47 -9.42
CA GLN A 165 -0.21 24.36 -9.79
C GLN A 165 0.43 23.00 -9.50
N MET A 166 1.70 22.83 -9.83
CA MET A 166 2.43 21.58 -9.57
C MET A 166 2.65 21.37 -8.07
N ALA A 167 3.02 22.41 -7.31
CA ALA A 167 3.14 22.34 -5.86
C ALA A 167 1.81 21.97 -5.17
N GLY A 168 0.68 22.35 -5.75
CA GLY A 168 -0.66 21.94 -5.32
C GLY A 168 -0.86 20.42 -5.27
N PHE A 169 -0.12 19.64 -6.05
CA PHE A 169 -0.19 18.17 -6.03
C PHE A 169 0.15 17.57 -4.66
N LEU A 170 1.05 18.22 -3.89
CA LEU A 170 1.39 17.78 -2.54
C LEU A 170 0.18 17.79 -1.59
N GLN A 171 -0.81 18.65 -1.85
CA GLN A 171 -2.05 18.70 -1.06
C GLN A 171 -2.95 17.49 -1.33
N LEU A 172 -2.80 16.84 -2.49
CA LEU A 172 -3.54 15.65 -2.88
C LEU A 172 -2.89 14.35 -2.38
N LEU A 173 -1.66 14.40 -1.86
CA LEU A 173 -0.91 13.24 -1.41
C LEU A 173 -1.70 12.35 -0.43
N PRO A 174 -2.42 12.88 0.58
CA PRO A 174 -3.24 12.05 1.46
C PRO A 174 -4.34 11.29 0.72
N VAL A 175 -5.00 11.94 -0.25
CA VAL A 175 -6.08 11.32 -1.06
C VAL A 175 -5.50 10.24 -1.96
N VAL A 176 -4.35 10.52 -2.60
CA VAL A 176 -3.63 9.55 -3.43
C VAL A 176 -3.26 8.30 -2.63
N LEU A 177 -2.76 8.46 -1.40
CA LEU A 177 -2.46 7.32 -0.52
C LEU A 177 -3.69 6.47 -0.21
N VAL A 178 -4.84 7.10 0.04
CA VAL A 178 -6.10 6.38 0.28
C VAL A 178 -6.54 5.61 -0.96
N VAL A 179 -6.54 6.25 -2.13
CA VAL A 179 -6.94 5.61 -3.40
C VAL A 179 -6.03 4.43 -3.74
N ILE A 180 -4.71 4.61 -3.64
CA ILE A 180 -3.74 3.53 -3.84
C ILE A 180 -4.00 2.39 -2.85
N SER A 181 -4.21 2.71 -1.57
CA SER A 181 -4.51 1.70 -0.54
C SER A 181 -5.76 0.88 -0.87
N MET A 182 -6.80 1.51 -1.41
CA MET A 182 -8.04 0.84 -1.83
C MET A 182 -7.78 -0.13 -2.97
N ILE A 183 -6.99 0.28 -3.97
CA ILE A 183 -6.61 -0.54 -5.13
C ILE A 183 -5.74 -1.73 -4.70
N LEU A 184 -4.73 -1.48 -3.86
CA LEU A 184 -3.88 -2.53 -3.29
C LEU A 184 -4.72 -3.54 -2.52
N ALA A 185 -5.61 -3.05 -1.64
CA ALA A 185 -6.47 -3.91 -0.83
C ALA A 185 -7.39 -4.80 -1.64
N ILE A 186 -8.07 -4.28 -2.67
CA ILE A 186 -9.02 -5.08 -3.46
C ILE A 186 -8.30 -6.14 -4.29
N ILE A 187 -7.16 -5.79 -4.90
CA ILE A 187 -6.37 -6.72 -5.71
C ILE A 187 -5.78 -7.82 -4.82
N THR A 188 -5.14 -7.45 -3.71
CA THR A 188 -4.57 -8.43 -2.77
C THR A 188 -5.64 -9.31 -2.15
N GLN A 189 -6.80 -8.76 -1.76
CA GLN A 189 -7.91 -9.56 -1.25
C GLN A 189 -8.41 -10.56 -2.30
N TRP A 190 -8.54 -10.13 -3.56
CA TRP A 190 -8.93 -11.02 -4.66
C TRP A 190 -7.91 -12.14 -4.88
N LEU A 191 -6.61 -11.84 -4.85
CA LEU A 191 -5.54 -12.84 -4.94
C LEU A 191 -5.59 -13.83 -3.76
N CYS A 192 -5.78 -13.34 -2.53
CA CYS A 192 -5.97 -14.18 -1.34
C CYS A 192 -7.16 -15.12 -1.51
N TYR A 193 -8.33 -14.62 -1.91
CA TYR A 193 -9.52 -15.45 -2.14
C TYR A 193 -9.29 -16.51 -3.23
N LYS A 194 -8.66 -16.13 -4.34
CA LYS A 194 -8.32 -17.07 -5.41
C LYS A 194 -7.38 -18.17 -4.93
N TRP A 195 -6.40 -17.83 -4.10
CA TRP A 195 -5.47 -18.79 -3.53
C TRP A 195 -6.16 -19.71 -2.52
N MET A 196 -6.95 -19.14 -1.60
CA MET A 196 -7.68 -19.86 -0.56
C MET A 196 -8.75 -20.79 -1.12
N ASN A 197 -9.56 -20.36 -2.09
CA ASN A 197 -10.58 -21.21 -2.69
C ASN A 197 -9.96 -22.42 -3.42
N ARG A 198 -8.77 -22.24 -4.01
CA ARG A 198 -8.04 -23.32 -4.68
C ARG A 198 -7.37 -24.31 -3.71
N LYS A 199 -6.84 -23.83 -2.58
CA LYS A 199 -5.97 -24.64 -1.70
C LYS A 199 -6.59 -25.03 -0.36
N LEU A 200 -7.55 -24.25 0.14
CA LEU A 200 -8.22 -24.45 1.43
C LEU A 200 -9.70 -24.85 1.28
N LEU A 201 -10.19 -25.05 0.04
CA LEU A 201 -11.58 -25.43 -0.26
C LEU A 201 -12.64 -24.47 0.34
N GLU A 202 -12.25 -23.22 0.55
CA GLU A 202 -13.15 -22.17 1.01
C GLU A 202 -14.01 -21.62 -0.14
N LYS A 203 -15.09 -20.90 0.20
CA LYS A 203 -16.03 -20.30 -0.77
C LYS A 203 -16.05 -18.77 -0.68
N TYR A 204 -14.88 -18.14 -0.62
CA TYR A 204 -14.81 -16.68 -0.61
C TYR A 204 -15.15 -16.13 -2.00
N LEU A 205 -16.18 -15.30 -2.08
CA LEU A 205 -16.60 -14.64 -3.31
C LEU A 205 -16.87 -13.18 -3.00
N PHE A 206 -16.47 -12.28 -3.90
CA PHE A 206 -16.97 -10.93 -3.84
C PHE A 206 -18.47 -10.94 -4.18
N PRO A 207 -19.33 -10.36 -3.32
CA PRO A 207 -20.74 -10.25 -3.63
C PRO A 207 -20.93 -9.29 -4.82
N PRO A 208 -22.05 -9.41 -5.55
CA PRO A 208 -22.35 -8.53 -6.66
C PRO A 208 -22.38 -7.07 -6.18
N PHE A 209 -21.88 -6.16 -7.03
CA PHE A 209 -21.75 -4.73 -6.70
C PHE A 209 -23.07 -4.08 -6.28
N ARG A 210 -24.23 -4.62 -6.68
CA ARG A 210 -25.56 -4.19 -6.22
C ARG A 210 -25.75 -4.23 -4.69
N ASN A 211 -24.98 -5.08 -4.01
CA ASN A 211 -25.01 -5.22 -2.55
C ASN A 211 -23.99 -4.31 -1.86
N PHE A 212 -23.23 -3.51 -2.62
CA PHE A 212 -22.30 -2.54 -2.08
C PHE A 212 -23.09 -1.43 -1.37
N GLN A 213 -23.03 -1.43 -0.05
CA GLN A 213 -23.57 -0.36 0.77
C GLN A 213 -22.39 0.43 1.33
N LEU A 214 -22.31 1.71 1.00
CA LEU A 214 -21.37 2.60 1.65
C LEU A 214 -21.68 2.64 3.16
N PRO A 215 -20.67 2.57 4.05
CA PRO A 215 -20.88 2.76 5.48
C PRO A 215 -21.69 4.04 5.71
N LYS A 216 -22.74 3.96 6.53
CA LYS A 216 -23.55 5.14 6.88
C LYS A 216 -22.70 6.30 7.42
N LEU A 217 -21.54 6.00 8.00
CA LEU A 217 -20.56 6.98 8.46
C LEU A 217 -20.06 7.90 7.33
N ILE A 218 -19.86 7.38 6.11
CA ILE A 218 -19.40 8.19 4.97
C ILE A 218 -20.47 9.20 4.59
N LEU A 219 -21.75 8.81 4.62
CA LEU A 219 -22.87 9.73 4.38
C LEU A 219 -22.87 10.85 5.43
N TRP A 220 -22.63 10.52 6.70
CA TRP A 220 -22.56 11.51 7.77
C TRP A 220 -21.35 12.44 7.65
N ILE A 221 -20.17 11.91 7.32
CA ILE A 221 -18.97 12.73 7.08
C ILE A 221 -19.24 13.67 5.92
N TYR A 222 -19.71 13.16 4.78
CA TYR A 222 -20.04 13.97 3.62
C TYR A 222 -21.08 15.05 3.93
N PHE A 223 -22.16 14.69 4.61
CA PHE A 223 -23.21 15.61 5.04
C PHE A 223 -22.66 16.74 5.93
N LEU A 224 -21.83 16.40 6.93
CA LEU A 224 -21.19 17.39 7.79
C LEU A 224 -20.20 18.28 7.02
N THR A 225 -19.36 17.70 6.16
CA THR A 225 -18.42 18.47 5.32
C THR A 225 -19.16 19.46 4.42
N LEU A 226 -20.30 19.06 3.85
CA LEU A 226 -21.14 19.93 3.01
C LEU A 226 -21.69 21.10 3.83
N ILE A 227 -22.17 20.84 5.06
CA ILE A 227 -22.60 21.89 5.99
C ILE A 227 -21.45 22.84 6.30
N PHE A 228 -20.27 22.32 6.67
CA PHE A 228 -19.09 23.14 7.00
C PHE A 228 -18.60 23.97 5.83
N SER A 229 -18.71 23.48 4.59
CA SER A 229 -18.35 24.21 3.39
C SER A 229 -19.19 25.46 3.13
N PHE A 230 -20.35 25.62 3.78
CA PHE A 230 -21.14 26.86 3.69
C PHE A 230 -20.70 27.93 4.70
N PHE A 231 -19.88 27.57 5.69
CA PHE A 231 -19.38 28.47 6.72
C PHE A 231 -17.91 28.86 6.54
N ILE A 232 -17.25 28.26 5.54
CA ILE A 232 -15.89 28.57 5.08
C ILE A 232 -16.01 29.31 3.75
#